data_AF-A0A432QAN2-F1
#
_entry.id   AF-A0A432QAN2-F1
#
_cell.length_a   1.000
_cell.length_b   1.000
_cell.length_c   1.000
_cell.angle_alpha   90.00
_cell.angle_beta   90.00
_cell.angle_gamma   90.00
#
_symmetry.space_group_name_H-M   'P 1'
#
loop_
_entity.id
_entity.type
_entity.pdbx_description
1 polymer ?
#
loop_
_entity_poly.entity_id
_entity_poly.type
_entity_poly.pdbx_seq_one_letter_code
_entity_poly.pdbx_strand_id
1 'polypeptide(L)'
;MKNKKHLHNQQGWLLFFYTVPAKPTGSRTKIWRRLAKIGAVKLKSAVYLLPDTEEHTEILTWLVAEISSLGGEGAFARSRTIEPFSKIELIDLFNRQCDQRFSHLSEKLDRLERKISGYTGKIGPKRLADQLNRLEQEFSNLKKTDFFASKVGIELEKRIKQVKDAIDQLTTADKKQIPAADSRQSIPFLMKENYQRKIWVTRKNPFVDRMACGWLIKSFIDREATFAFIDGS
;
A
#
# COMPACT_ATOMS: atom_id res chain seq x y z
N MET A 1 2.30 15.50 -9.46
CA MET A 1 3.15 15.63 -10.67
C MET A 1 4.44 16.42 -10.39
N LYS A 2 5.30 15.99 -9.45
CA LYS A 2 6.56 16.71 -9.16
C LYS A 2 7.85 15.85 -9.03
N ASN A 3 7.83 14.53 -9.27
CA ASN A 3 9.03 13.67 -9.05
C ASN A 3 9.67 13.05 -10.30
N LYS A 4 9.39 13.56 -11.52
CA LYS A 4 9.99 13.00 -12.76
C LYS A 4 11.24 13.73 -13.26
N LYS A 5 11.67 14.84 -12.65
CA LYS A 5 12.73 15.70 -13.22
C LYS A 5 14.18 15.35 -12.82
N HIS A 6 14.42 14.39 -11.92
CA HIS A 6 15.78 14.08 -11.46
C HIS A 6 16.37 12.75 -11.96
N LEU A 7 15.60 11.92 -12.68
CA LEU A 7 16.08 10.61 -13.14
C LEU A 7 17.08 10.67 -14.31
N HIS A 8 17.29 11.85 -14.92
CA HIS A 8 18.01 11.95 -16.18
C HIS A 8 19.44 12.52 -16.12
N ASN A 9 19.96 12.99 -14.98
CA ASN A 9 21.22 13.75 -15.03
C ASN A 9 22.43 13.32 -14.19
N GLN A 10 22.42 12.25 -13.36
CA GLN A 10 23.69 11.79 -12.74
C GLN A 10 23.74 10.27 -12.62
N GLN A 11 24.42 9.62 -13.58
CA GLN A 11 24.66 8.17 -13.62
C GLN A 11 25.81 7.78 -12.68
N GLY A 12 25.70 8.19 -11.41
CA GLY A 12 26.61 7.80 -10.35
C GLY A 12 26.04 6.64 -9.55
N TRP A 13 26.89 6.05 -8.73
CA TRP A 13 26.60 4.97 -7.81
C TRP A 13 27.03 5.39 -6.41
N LEU A 14 26.23 5.00 -5.42
CA LEU A 14 26.60 5.06 -4.01
C LEU A 14 26.99 3.66 -3.56
N LEU A 15 28.24 3.51 -3.13
CA LEU A 15 28.74 2.32 -2.48
C LEU A 15 28.68 2.53 -0.97
N PHE A 16 27.90 1.73 -0.28
CA PHE A 16 27.75 1.78 1.17
C PHE A 16 28.41 0.55 1.81
N PHE A 17 29.20 0.79 2.86
CA PHE A 17 29.91 -0.24 3.60
C PHE A 17 29.78 0.06 5.09
N TYR A 18 29.62 -1.00 5.88
CA TYR A 18 29.45 -0.83 7.32
C TYR A 18 29.90 -2.05 8.11
N THR A 19 30.26 -1.80 9.36
CA THR A 19 30.51 -2.79 10.41
C THR A 19 29.62 -2.44 11.60
N VAL A 20 29.08 -3.46 12.27
CA VAL A 20 28.34 -3.29 13.52
C VAL A 20 28.88 -4.31 14.51
N PRO A 21 29.05 -3.95 15.80
CA PRO A 21 29.44 -4.89 16.84
C PRO A 21 28.57 -6.15 16.83
N ALA A 22 29.17 -7.28 17.23
CA ALA A 22 28.48 -8.57 17.25
C ALA A 22 27.32 -8.61 18.29
N LYS A 23 27.35 -7.71 19.27
CA LYS A 23 26.33 -7.54 20.30
C LYS A 23 25.89 -6.07 20.35
N PRO A 24 24.58 -5.78 20.48
CA PRO A 24 23.47 -6.72 20.46
C PRO A 24 23.17 -7.25 19.04
N THR A 25 22.71 -8.50 18.95
CA THR A 25 22.52 -9.24 17.68
C THR A 25 21.54 -8.60 16.70
N GLY A 26 20.58 -7.78 17.19
CA GLY A 26 19.54 -7.16 16.37
C GLY A 26 19.99 -5.98 15.51
N SER A 27 21.13 -5.35 15.83
CA SER A 27 21.56 -4.11 15.16
C SER A 27 21.88 -4.34 13.68
N ARG A 28 22.57 -5.43 13.33
CA ARG A 28 22.90 -5.77 11.93
C ARG A 28 21.65 -6.00 11.08
N THR A 29 20.68 -6.74 11.62
CA THR A 29 19.43 -7.04 10.91
C THR A 29 18.60 -5.78 10.67
N LYS A 30 18.61 -4.83 11.61
CA LYS A 30 17.92 -3.53 11.45
C LYS A 30 18.49 -2.73 10.28
N ILE A 31 19.82 -2.61 10.19
CA ILE A 31 20.50 -1.89 9.10
C ILE A 31 20.23 -2.57 7.75
N TRP A 32 20.42 -3.89 7.67
CA TRP A 32 20.15 -4.62 6.43
C TRP A 32 18.70 -4.49 5.95
N ARG A 33 17.72 -4.54 6.86
CA ARG A 33 16.31 -4.32 6.51
C ARG A 33 16.05 -2.92 5.95
N ARG A 34 16.69 -1.90 6.50
CA ARG A 34 16.60 -0.52 5.97
C ARG A 34 17.19 -0.43 4.56
N LEU A 35 18.38 -0.98 4.35
CA LEU A 35 19.01 -1.06 3.02
C LEU A 35 18.12 -1.79 2.01
N ALA A 36 17.55 -2.94 2.39
CA ALA A 36 16.64 -3.70 1.53
C ALA A 36 15.36 -2.91 1.18
N LYS A 37 14.86 -2.10 2.14
CA LYS A 37 13.66 -1.26 1.97
C LYS A 37 13.89 -0.11 1.00
N ILE A 38 15.08 0.46 0.96
CA ILE A 38 15.44 1.53 0.02
C ILE A 38 15.96 0.99 -1.32
N GLY A 39 15.85 -0.32 -1.56
CA GLY A 39 16.23 -0.92 -2.85
C GLY A 39 17.74 -1.13 -3.04
N ALA A 40 18.54 -1.06 -1.97
CA ALA A 40 19.97 -1.32 -2.08
C ALA A 40 20.23 -2.77 -2.53
N VAL A 41 21.17 -2.93 -3.45
CA VAL A 41 21.58 -4.23 -3.98
C VAL A 41 22.94 -4.60 -3.42
N LYS A 42 23.14 -5.85 -3.05
CA LYS A 42 24.44 -6.34 -2.58
C LYS A 42 25.33 -6.65 -3.78
N LEU A 43 26.51 -6.03 -3.85
CA LEU A 43 27.45 -6.23 -4.96
C LEU A 43 28.40 -7.42 -4.70
N LYS A 44 29.33 -7.26 -3.76
CA LYS A 44 30.23 -8.31 -3.22
C LYS A 44 30.50 -7.99 -1.74
N SER A 45 30.72 -9.01 -0.91
CA SER A 45 30.96 -8.83 0.54
C SER A 45 29.84 -8.01 1.22
N ALA A 46 30.16 -7.19 2.24
CA ALA A 46 29.21 -6.30 2.92
C ALA A 46 29.00 -4.94 2.21
N VAL A 47 29.27 -4.86 0.90
CA VAL A 47 29.11 -3.63 0.11
C VAL A 47 27.75 -3.62 -0.57
N TYR A 48 27.02 -2.52 -0.36
CA TYR A 48 25.70 -2.26 -0.91
C TYR A 48 25.78 -1.15 -1.94
N LEU A 49 24.97 -1.27 -2.98
CA LEU A 49 24.94 -0.38 -4.13
C LEU A 49 23.56 0.27 -4.24
N LEU A 50 23.56 1.58 -4.50
CA LEU A 50 22.38 2.38 -4.81
C LEU A 50 22.69 3.32 -5.99
N PRO A 51 21.68 3.73 -6.79
CA PRO A 51 21.82 4.86 -7.69
C PRO A 51 22.18 6.14 -6.89
N ASP A 52 23.02 7.01 -7.45
CA ASP A 52 23.34 8.29 -6.81
C ASP A 52 22.19 9.29 -6.97
N THR A 53 21.37 9.38 -5.93
CA THR A 53 20.28 10.35 -5.81
C THR A 53 20.43 11.13 -4.52
N GLU A 54 19.83 12.32 -4.47
CA GLU A 54 19.78 13.15 -3.25
C GLU A 54 19.08 12.40 -2.10
N GLU A 55 17.95 11.75 -2.38
CA GLU A 55 17.23 10.92 -1.41
C GLU A 55 18.10 9.79 -0.84
N HIS A 56 18.84 9.06 -1.69
CA HIS A 56 19.73 8.01 -1.20
C HIS A 56 20.90 8.58 -0.39
N THR A 57 21.46 9.72 -0.81
CA THR A 57 22.54 10.40 -0.08
C THR A 57 22.08 10.78 1.34
N GLU A 58 20.91 11.41 1.47
CA GLU A 58 20.35 11.79 2.76
C GLU A 58 20.17 10.57 3.64
N ILE A 59 19.51 9.53 3.12
CA ILE A 59 19.24 8.29 3.85
C ILE A 59 20.55 7.64 4.33
N LEU A 60 21.57 7.54 3.47
CA LEU A 60 22.85 6.96 3.85
C LEU A 60 23.58 7.81 4.89
N THR A 61 23.50 9.15 4.81
CA THR A 61 24.08 10.05 5.81
C THR A 61 23.47 9.83 7.19
N TRP A 62 22.14 9.74 7.26
CA TRP A 62 21.43 9.38 8.50
C TRP A 62 21.80 7.98 9.00
N LEU A 63 21.95 7.02 8.08
CA LEU A 63 22.31 5.65 8.41
C LEU A 63 23.72 5.53 8.98
N VAL A 64 24.69 6.31 8.47
CA VAL A 64 26.05 6.41 9.02
C VAL A 64 26.00 6.89 10.47
N ALA A 65 25.29 8.00 10.74
CA ALA A 65 25.15 8.53 12.10
C ALA A 65 24.48 7.52 13.05
N GLU A 66 23.45 6.82 12.59
CA GLU A 66 22.80 5.75 13.37
C GLU A 66 23.78 4.60 13.68
N ILE A 67 24.56 4.15 12.70
CA ILE A 67 25.53 3.06 12.91
C ILE A 67 26.61 3.48 13.91
N SER A 68 27.11 4.71 13.84
CA SER A 68 28.06 5.24 14.82
C SER A 68 27.46 5.27 16.22
N SER A 69 26.19 5.66 16.37
CA SER A 69 25.50 5.62 17.67
C SER A 69 25.35 4.21 18.26
N LEU A 70 25.40 3.18 17.40
CA LEU A 70 25.37 1.76 17.78
C LEU A 70 26.76 1.18 18.04
N GLY A 71 27.81 2.02 18.07
CA GLY A 71 29.21 1.60 18.24
C GLY A 71 29.80 0.88 17.03
N GLY A 72 29.20 1.05 15.85
CA GLY A 72 29.71 0.55 14.58
C GLY A 72 30.35 1.65 13.73
N GLU A 73 30.81 1.26 12.55
CA GLU A 73 31.36 2.18 11.56
C GLU A 73 30.56 2.04 10.26
N GLY A 74 30.15 3.16 9.68
CA GLY A 74 29.48 3.19 8.40
C GLY A 74 30.07 4.28 7.54
N ALA A 75 30.19 4.05 6.25
CA ALA A 75 30.58 5.07 5.30
C ALA A 75 30.02 4.74 3.91
N PHE A 76 29.98 5.77 3.06
CA PHE A 76 29.68 5.59 1.65
C PHE A 76 30.57 6.44 0.77
N ALA A 77 30.77 5.96 -0.45
CA ALA A 77 31.51 6.66 -1.50
C ALA A 77 30.63 6.82 -2.73
N ARG A 78 30.83 7.92 -3.46
CA ARG A 78 30.26 8.12 -4.79
C ARG A 78 31.24 7.61 -5.82
N SER A 79 30.75 6.89 -6.83
CA SER A 79 31.55 6.55 -7.99
C SER A 79 30.73 6.59 -9.27
N ARG A 80 31.34 6.98 -10.38
CA ARG A 80 30.71 6.87 -11.72
C ARG A 80 30.94 5.50 -12.35
N THR A 81 32.02 4.82 -11.99
CA THR A 81 32.43 3.52 -12.52
C THR A 81 32.79 2.57 -11.39
N ILE A 82 32.55 1.28 -11.55
CA ILE A 82 32.90 0.27 -10.55
C ILE A 82 33.52 -0.90 -11.28
N GLU A 83 34.84 -0.95 -11.37
CA GLU A 83 35.53 -2.05 -12.04
C GLU A 83 35.41 -3.36 -11.22
N PRO A 84 35.29 -4.53 -11.87
CA PRO A 84 35.26 -4.77 -13.32
C PRO A 84 33.85 -4.67 -13.93
N PHE A 85 32.85 -4.19 -13.19
CA PHE A 85 31.45 -4.20 -13.63
C PHE A 85 31.16 -3.09 -14.63
N SER A 86 30.55 -3.48 -15.74
CA SER A 86 29.92 -2.52 -16.64
C SER A 86 28.65 -1.94 -16.03
N LYS A 87 28.26 -0.75 -16.49
CA LYS A 87 27.01 -0.11 -16.08
C LYS A 87 25.77 -1.00 -16.32
N ILE A 88 25.76 -1.76 -17.42
CA ILE A 88 24.66 -2.65 -17.79
C ILE A 88 24.56 -3.80 -16.77
N GLU A 89 25.68 -4.42 -16.41
CA GLU A 89 25.69 -5.48 -15.38
C GLU A 89 25.20 -4.97 -14.03
N LEU A 90 25.58 -3.75 -13.63
CA LEU A 90 25.10 -3.15 -12.39
C LEU A 90 23.58 -2.92 -12.43
N ILE A 91 23.05 -2.37 -13.53
CA ILE A 91 21.61 -2.22 -13.75
C ILE A 91 20.89 -3.57 -13.70
N ASP A 92 21.46 -4.60 -14.31
CA ASP A 92 20.90 -5.95 -14.30
C ASP A 92 20.82 -6.54 -12.88
N LEU A 93 21.75 -6.21 -11.99
CA LEU A 93 21.65 -6.61 -10.58
C LEU A 93 20.41 -6.01 -9.90
N PHE A 94 20.11 -4.73 -10.15
CA PHE A 94 18.88 -4.09 -9.65
C PHE A 94 17.62 -4.71 -10.27
N ASN A 95 17.64 -4.92 -11.59
CA ASN A 95 16.50 -5.51 -12.29
C ASN A 95 16.21 -6.92 -11.79
N ARG A 96 17.21 -7.79 -11.61
CA ARG A 96 17.02 -9.14 -11.07
C ARG A 96 16.39 -9.13 -9.67
N GLN A 97 16.84 -8.22 -8.79
CA GLN A 97 16.25 -8.08 -7.45
C GLN A 97 14.80 -7.62 -7.53
N CYS A 98 14.46 -6.69 -8.43
CA CYS A 98 13.09 -6.23 -8.63
C CYS A 98 12.21 -7.31 -9.27
N ASP A 99 12.71 -8.00 -10.28
CA ASP A 99 12.03 -9.10 -10.98
C ASP A 99 11.58 -10.19 -10.00
N GLN A 100 12.44 -10.59 -9.06
CA GLN A 100 12.07 -11.55 -8.01
C GLN A 100 10.92 -11.04 -7.13
N ARG A 101 10.98 -9.77 -6.70
CA ARG A 101 9.92 -9.17 -5.87
C ARG A 101 8.60 -9.05 -6.64
N PHE A 102 8.65 -8.62 -7.90
CA PHE A 102 7.47 -8.54 -8.76
C PHE A 102 6.92 -9.91 -9.11
N SER A 103 7.77 -10.94 -9.29
CA SER A 103 7.31 -12.31 -9.58
C SER A 103 6.43 -12.85 -8.46
N HIS A 104 6.80 -12.62 -7.19
CA HIS A 104 5.95 -13.00 -6.06
C HIS A 104 4.60 -12.25 -6.04
N LEU A 105 4.59 -10.98 -6.47
CA LEU A 105 3.36 -10.22 -6.60
C LEU A 105 2.50 -10.70 -7.78
N SER A 106 3.13 -11.09 -8.89
CA SER A 106 2.48 -11.71 -10.04
C SER A 106 1.77 -13.01 -9.65
N GLU A 107 2.36 -13.86 -8.81
CA GLU A 107 1.69 -15.08 -8.32
C GLU A 107 0.40 -14.77 -7.54
N LYS A 108 0.39 -13.68 -6.77
CA LYS A 108 -0.82 -13.23 -6.07
C LYS A 108 -1.87 -12.71 -7.05
N LEU A 109 -1.44 -12.00 -8.09
CA LEU A 109 -2.33 -11.53 -9.15
C LEU A 109 -2.92 -12.70 -9.95
N ASP A 110 -2.13 -13.73 -10.29
CA ASP A 110 -2.60 -14.95 -10.97
C ASP A 110 -3.76 -15.60 -10.19
N ARG A 111 -3.64 -15.65 -8.85
CA ARG A 111 -4.71 -16.20 -7.98
C ARG A 111 -5.97 -15.36 -8.03
N LEU A 112 -5.85 -14.04 -8.19
CA LEU A 112 -7.00 -13.14 -8.31
C LEU A 112 -7.63 -13.26 -9.70
N GLU A 113 -6.83 -13.30 -10.76
CA GLU A 113 -7.28 -13.55 -12.14
C GLU A 113 -8.08 -14.85 -12.24
N ARG A 114 -7.59 -15.97 -11.66
CA ARG A 114 -8.34 -17.23 -11.65
C ARG A 114 -9.70 -17.13 -10.96
N LYS A 115 -9.82 -16.32 -9.89
CA LYS A 115 -11.11 -16.11 -9.21
C LYS A 115 -12.08 -15.27 -10.03
N ILE A 116 -11.56 -14.36 -10.85
CA ILE A 116 -12.35 -13.53 -11.77
C ILE A 116 -12.81 -14.38 -12.95
N SER A 117 -11.92 -15.16 -13.58
CA SER A 117 -12.29 -16.04 -14.69
C SER A 117 -13.27 -17.13 -14.28
N GLY A 118 -13.14 -17.67 -13.06
CA GLY A 118 -14.07 -18.65 -12.46
C GLY A 118 -15.16 -18.01 -11.60
N TYR A 119 -15.53 -16.75 -11.84
CA TYR A 119 -16.48 -16.03 -11.01
C TYR A 119 -17.86 -16.71 -11.02
N THR A 120 -18.33 -17.09 -9.83
CA THR A 120 -19.64 -17.75 -9.61
C THR A 120 -20.55 -16.96 -8.68
N GLY A 121 -20.20 -15.71 -8.34
CA GLY A 121 -20.94 -14.89 -7.37
C GLY A 121 -20.70 -15.23 -5.89
N LYS A 122 -19.99 -16.33 -5.56
CA LYS A 122 -19.67 -16.70 -4.16
C LYS A 122 -18.83 -15.67 -3.42
N ILE A 123 -18.00 -14.91 -4.14
CA ILE A 123 -17.19 -13.82 -3.61
C ILE A 123 -17.68 -12.56 -4.30
N GLY A 124 -18.35 -11.65 -3.58
CA GLY A 124 -18.88 -10.43 -4.20
C GLY A 124 -17.77 -9.52 -4.79
N PRO A 125 -18.08 -8.70 -5.82
CA PRO A 125 -17.09 -7.90 -6.55
C PRO A 125 -16.31 -6.93 -5.65
N LYS A 126 -16.97 -6.39 -4.61
CA LYS A 126 -16.33 -5.52 -3.62
C LYS A 126 -15.12 -6.19 -2.95
N ARG A 127 -15.22 -7.48 -2.62
CA ARG A 127 -14.12 -8.22 -1.97
C ARG A 127 -12.97 -8.49 -2.95
N LEU A 128 -13.26 -8.66 -4.25
CA LEU A 128 -12.24 -8.75 -5.29
C LEU A 128 -11.54 -7.40 -5.48
N ALA A 129 -12.30 -6.30 -5.49
CA ALA A 129 -11.75 -4.94 -5.55
C ALA A 129 -10.85 -4.64 -4.34
N ASP A 130 -11.25 -5.03 -3.12
CA ASP A 130 -10.41 -4.89 -1.93
C ASP A 130 -9.10 -5.70 -2.02
N GLN A 131 -9.15 -6.90 -2.63
CA GLN A 131 -7.94 -7.69 -2.88
C GLN A 131 -7.03 -7.02 -3.91
N LEU A 132 -7.59 -6.47 -4.99
CA LEU A 132 -6.84 -5.73 -5.99
C LEU A 132 -6.20 -4.46 -5.40
N ASN A 133 -6.93 -3.68 -4.60
CA ASN A 133 -6.42 -2.46 -3.97
C ASN A 133 -5.19 -2.74 -3.08
N ARG A 134 -5.18 -3.89 -2.38
CA ARG A 134 -4.01 -4.33 -1.59
C ARG A 134 -2.82 -4.65 -2.49
N LEU A 135 -3.06 -5.32 -3.62
CA LEU A 135 -2.01 -5.63 -4.61
C LEU A 135 -1.49 -4.35 -5.28
N GLU A 136 -2.35 -3.39 -5.62
CA GLU A 136 -1.95 -2.08 -6.15
C GLU A 136 -1.07 -1.31 -5.16
N GLN A 137 -1.41 -1.35 -3.87
CA GLN A 137 -0.60 -0.71 -2.83
C GLN A 137 0.76 -1.39 -2.65
N GLU A 138 0.81 -2.73 -2.69
CA GLU A 138 2.06 -3.50 -2.64
C GLU A 138 2.91 -3.20 -3.89
N PHE A 139 2.31 -3.21 -5.08
CA PHE A 139 2.97 -2.85 -6.34
C PHE A 139 3.56 -1.44 -6.29
N SER A 140 2.77 -0.46 -5.86
CA SER A 140 3.21 0.95 -5.73
C SER A 140 4.41 1.07 -4.80
N ASN A 141 4.43 0.31 -3.70
CA ASN A 141 5.57 0.30 -2.78
C ASN A 141 6.82 -0.34 -3.40
N LEU A 142 6.68 -1.45 -4.14
CA LEU A 142 7.80 -2.08 -4.85
C LEU A 142 8.36 -1.17 -5.95
N LYS A 143 7.47 -0.48 -6.68
CA LYS A 143 7.81 0.43 -7.77
C LYS A 143 8.68 1.62 -7.32
N LYS A 144 8.61 2.03 -6.05
CA LYS A 144 9.51 3.05 -5.48
C LYS A 144 10.98 2.62 -5.47
N THR A 145 11.24 1.32 -5.46
CA THR A 145 12.59 0.74 -5.50
C THR A 145 12.97 0.17 -6.86
N ASP A 146 12.10 0.31 -7.86
CA ASP A 146 12.35 -0.08 -9.24
C ASP A 146 12.99 1.09 -10.00
N PHE A 147 14.31 1.22 -9.86
CA PHE A 147 15.05 2.36 -10.39
C PHE A 147 15.23 2.34 -11.90
N PHE A 148 15.18 1.15 -12.52
CA PHE A 148 15.54 0.95 -13.93
C PHE A 148 14.42 0.33 -14.76
N ALA A 149 13.19 0.33 -14.24
CA ALA A 149 11.98 -0.14 -14.91
C ALA A 149 12.09 -1.60 -15.37
N SER A 150 12.09 -2.51 -14.41
CA SER A 150 12.05 -3.96 -14.62
C SER A 150 10.96 -4.35 -15.65
N LYS A 151 11.31 -5.26 -16.56
CA LYS A 151 10.37 -5.80 -17.56
C LYS A 151 9.17 -6.48 -16.89
N VAL A 152 9.40 -7.22 -15.82
CA VAL A 152 8.35 -7.89 -15.04
C VAL A 152 7.43 -6.85 -14.38
N GLY A 153 7.99 -5.75 -13.86
CA GLY A 153 7.23 -4.65 -13.28
C GLY A 153 6.30 -3.97 -14.30
N ILE A 154 6.77 -3.73 -15.52
CA ILE A 154 5.98 -3.14 -16.60
C ILE A 154 4.82 -4.06 -17.00
N GLU A 155 5.08 -5.36 -17.18
CA GLU A 155 4.02 -6.33 -17.54
C GLU A 155 3.00 -6.47 -16.41
N LEU A 156 3.45 -6.51 -15.16
CA LEU A 156 2.58 -6.60 -14.00
C LEU A 156 1.65 -5.37 -13.88
N GLU A 157 2.16 -4.16 -14.16
CA GLU A 157 1.33 -2.94 -14.17
C GLU A 157 0.18 -3.04 -15.19
N LYS A 158 0.48 -3.55 -16.39
CA LYS A 158 -0.50 -3.76 -17.45
C LYS A 158 -1.58 -4.77 -17.02
N ARG A 159 -1.16 -5.88 -16.40
CA ARG A 159 -2.08 -6.92 -15.92
C ARG A 159 -2.95 -6.44 -14.76
N ILE A 160 -2.40 -5.68 -13.81
CA ILE A 160 -3.17 -5.06 -12.73
C ILE A 160 -4.30 -4.19 -13.31
N LYS A 161 -4.01 -3.40 -14.35
CA LYS A 161 -5.03 -2.60 -15.04
C LYS A 161 -6.12 -3.45 -15.67
N GLN A 162 -5.76 -4.54 -16.36
CA GLN A 162 -6.74 -5.45 -16.97
C GLN A 162 -7.66 -6.10 -15.92
N VAL A 163 -7.09 -6.51 -14.79
CA VAL A 163 -7.85 -7.08 -13.66
C VAL A 163 -8.80 -6.05 -13.05
N LYS A 164 -8.37 -4.79 -12.95
CA LYS A 164 -9.21 -3.68 -12.50
C LYS A 164 -10.43 -3.51 -13.39
N ASP A 165 -10.20 -3.41 -14.70
CA ASP A 165 -11.26 -3.22 -15.69
C ASP A 165 -12.26 -4.40 -15.65
N ALA A 166 -11.77 -5.63 -15.45
CA ALA A 166 -12.63 -6.81 -15.30
C ALA A 166 -13.50 -6.78 -14.03
N ILE A 167 -12.95 -6.34 -12.89
CA ILE A 167 -13.72 -6.20 -11.64
C ILE A 167 -14.78 -5.09 -11.75
N ASP A 168 -14.46 -3.98 -12.42
CA ASP A 168 -15.40 -2.88 -12.63
C ASP A 168 -16.58 -3.31 -13.53
N GLN A 169 -16.31 -4.15 -14.53
CA GLN A 169 -17.36 -4.77 -15.35
C GLN A 169 -18.25 -5.71 -14.54
N LEU A 170 -17.68 -6.56 -13.68
CA LEU A 170 -18.46 -7.44 -12.78
C LEU A 170 -19.33 -6.63 -11.81
N THR A 171 -18.80 -5.54 -11.26
CA THR A 171 -19.54 -4.65 -10.34
C THR A 171 -20.72 -3.97 -11.05
N THR A 172 -20.55 -3.62 -12.32
CA THR A 172 -21.61 -3.02 -13.15
C THR A 172 -22.64 -4.07 -13.59
N ALA A 173 -22.22 -5.30 -13.86
CA ALA A 173 -23.08 -6.43 -14.20
C ALA A 173 -23.94 -6.88 -13.00
N ASP A 174 -23.36 -6.98 -11.79
CA ASP A 174 -24.11 -7.28 -10.57
C ASP A 174 -25.19 -6.22 -10.31
N LYS A 175 -24.92 -4.94 -10.58
CA LYS A 175 -25.95 -3.87 -10.51
C LYS A 175 -27.09 -4.05 -11.53
N LYS A 176 -26.84 -4.71 -12.67
CA LYS A 176 -27.85 -5.00 -13.71
C LYS A 176 -28.56 -6.35 -13.50
N GLN A 177 -27.92 -7.31 -12.83
CA GLN A 177 -28.46 -8.65 -12.56
C GLN A 177 -29.22 -8.75 -11.23
N ILE A 178 -29.12 -7.75 -10.34
CA ILE A 178 -30.20 -7.52 -9.38
C ILE A 178 -31.44 -7.26 -10.25
N PRO A 179 -32.45 -8.15 -10.29
CA PRO A 179 -33.71 -7.82 -10.90
C PRO A 179 -34.15 -6.49 -10.29
N ALA A 180 -34.88 -5.65 -11.01
CA ALA A 180 -35.54 -4.50 -10.41
C ALA A 180 -36.63 -4.93 -9.39
N ALA A 181 -36.34 -5.86 -8.48
CA ALA A 181 -36.95 -5.99 -7.19
C ALA A 181 -36.46 -4.80 -6.34
N ASP A 182 -37.15 -3.69 -6.53
CA ASP A 182 -37.45 -2.75 -5.46
C ASP A 182 -36.26 -1.98 -4.82
N SER A 183 -35.31 -1.51 -5.63
CA SER A 183 -34.50 -0.33 -5.26
C SER A 183 -35.32 0.98 -5.30
N ARG A 184 -36.64 0.86 -5.50
CA ARG A 184 -37.68 1.81 -5.07
C ARG A 184 -38.67 1.17 -4.09
N GLN A 185 -38.20 0.44 -3.07
CA GLN A 185 -38.69 0.87 -1.77
C GLN A 185 -38.19 2.29 -1.61
N SER A 186 -38.99 3.24 -2.13
CA SER A 186 -38.98 4.60 -1.63
C SER A 186 -38.87 4.39 -0.13
N ILE A 187 -37.78 4.85 0.49
CA ILE A 187 -37.75 4.99 1.93
C ILE A 187 -39.09 5.65 2.23
N PRO A 188 -40.04 4.96 2.89
CA PRO A 188 -41.41 5.46 2.93
C PRO A 188 -41.30 6.87 3.48
N PHE A 189 -41.89 7.82 2.76
CA PHE A 189 -41.79 9.20 3.18
C PHE A 189 -42.52 9.31 4.53
N LEU A 190 -41.72 9.33 5.59
CA LEU A 190 -42.20 9.41 6.95
C LEU A 190 -42.43 10.88 7.26
N MET A 191 -43.68 11.23 7.55
CA MET A 191 -44.04 12.57 7.97
C MET A 191 -43.37 12.89 9.31
N LYS A 192 -42.60 13.98 9.36
CA LYS A 192 -41.88 14.43 10.56
C LYS A 192 -42.81 14.60 11.75
N GLU A 193 -44.06 14.95 11.48
CA GLU A 193 -45.15 15.16 12.45
C GLU A 193 -45.44 13.87 13.25
N ASN A 194 -45.26 12.70 12.64
CA ASN A 194 -45.50 11.40 13.30
C ASN A 194 -44.45 11.05 14.37
N TYR A 195 -43.33 11.78 14.38
CA TYR A 195 -42.16 11.50 15.22
C TYR A 195 -41.88 12.59 16.26
N GLN A 196 -42.83 13.51 16.50
CA GLN A 196 -42.72 14.50 17.57
C GLN A 196 -43.00 13.90 18.96
N ARG A 197 -42.31 14.40 19.99
CA ARG A 197 -42.49 14.03 21.41
C ARG A 197 -42.45 12.53 21.68
N LYS A 198 -41.59 11.81 20.95
CA LYS A 198 -41.43 10.36 21.14
C LYS A 198 -40.35 10.06 22.17
N ILE A 199 -40.45 8.86 22.76
CA ILE A 199 -39.38 8.27 23.57
C ILE A 199 -38.54 7.38 22.65
N TRP A 200 -37.30 7.78 22.42
CA TRP A 200 -36.35 7.12 21.54
C TRP A 200 -35.48 6.16 22.35
N VAL A 201 -35.58 4.87 22.07
CA VAL A 201 -34.89 3.83 22.84
C VAL A 201 -33.52 3.52 22.24
N THR A 202 -32.49 3.48 23.07
CA THR A 202 -31.14 3.04 22.68
C THR A 202 -30.50 2.19 23.78
N ARG A 203 -29.32 1.63 23.50
CA ARG A 203 -28.56 0.83 24.48
C ARG A 203 -27.82 1.74 25.46
N LYS A 204 -27.61 1.29 26.71
CA LYS A 204 -26.88 2.07 27.76
C LYS A 204 -25.49 2.59 27.35
N ASN A 205 -24.76 1.85 26.51
CA ASN A 205 -23.44 2.26 26.01
C ASN A 205 -23.48 2.55 24.49
N PRO A 206 -24.01 3.71 24.06
CA PRO A 206 -24.04 4.08 22.65
C PRO A 206 -22.62 4.40 22.14
N PHE A 207 -22.30 3.93 20.93
CA PHE A 207 -21.10 4.35 20.21
C PHE A 207 -21.37 5.68 19.48
N VAL A 208 -20.33 6.28 18.89
CA VAL A 208 -20.37 7.62 18.27
C VAL A 208 -21.51 7.80 17.28
N ASP A 209 -21.82 6.76 16.50
CA ASP A 209 -22.93 6.73 15.53
C ASP A 209 -24.29 6.99 16.20
N ARG A 210 -24.57 6.35 17.34
CA ARG A 210 -25.85 6.50 18.03
C ARG A 210 -25.99 7.85 18.73
N MET A 211 -24.87 8.43 19.20
CA MET A 211 -24.86 9.79 19.73
C MET A 211 -25.16 10.82 18.63
N ALA A 212 -24.57 10.63 17.45
CA ALA A 212 -24.84 11.47 16.29
C ALA A 212 -26.32 11.39 15.86
N CYS A 213 -26.92 10.19 15.86
CA CYS A 213 -28.34 10.02 15.62
C CYS A 213 -29.20 10.78 16.65
N GLY A 214 -28.85 10.72 17.93
CA GLY A 214 -29.55 11.47 18.98
C GLY A 214 -29.51 12.99 18.76
N TRP A 215 -28.35 13.52 18.39
CA TRP A 215 -28.21 14.93 18.02
C TRP A 215 -29.04 15.30 16.79
N LEU A 216 -29.05 14.45 15.76
CA LEU A 216 -29.82 14.67 14.53
C LEU A 216 -31.32 14.69 14.82
N ILE A 217 -31.81 13.75 15.64
CA ILE A 217 -33.21 13.69 16.06
C ILE A 217 -33.59 14.99 16.77
N LYS A 218 -32.82 15.42 17.79
CA LYS A 218 -33.10 16.67 18.53
C LYS A 218 -33.02 17.93 17.68
N SER A 219 -32.17 17.94 16.65
CA SER A 219 -31.95 19.13 15.83
C SER A 219 -32.99 19.28 14.72
N PHE A 220 -33.35 18.17 14.05
CA PHE A 220 -34.09 18.21 12.79
C PHE A 220 -35.43 17.49 12.81
N ILE A 221 -35.63 16.52 13.70
CA ILE A 221 -36.84 15.69 13.75
C ILE A 221 -37.72 16.14 14.90
N ASP A 222 -37.29 15.95 16.14
CA ASP A 222 -38.09 16.13 17.35
C ASP A 222 -37.29 16.91 18.39
N ARG A 223 -37.53 18.22 18.50
CA ARG A 223 -36.79 19.10 19.42
C ARG A 223 -37.03 18.73 20.89
N GLU A 224 -38.17 18.12 21.20
CA GLU A 224 -38.56 17.68 22.55
C GLU A 224 -38.31 16.17 22.76
N ALA A 225 -37.49 15.54 21.91
CA ALA A 225 -37.19 14.12 22.00
C ALA A 225 -36.60 13.73 23.36
N THR A 226 -37.17 12.68 23.95
CA THR A 226 -36.65 12.04 25.17
C THR A 226 -36.01 10.71 24.82
N PHE A 227 -34.91 10.35 25.47
CA PHE A 227 -34.19 9.09 25.21
C PHE A 227 -34.27 8.15 26.40
N ALA A 228 -34.60 6.89 26.14
CA ALA A 228 -34.58 5.82 27.14
C ALA A 228 -33.43 4.85 26.82
N PHE A 229 -32.72 4.41 27.87
CA PHE A 229 -31.56 3.55 27.73
C PHE A 229 -31.86 2.17 28.33
N ILE A 230 -31.91 1.15 27.48
CA ILE A 230 -32.13 -0.23 27.88
C ILE A 230 -30.84 -1.03 27.84
N ASP A 231 -30.74 -2.06 28.69
CA ASP A 231 -29.67 -3.06 28.59
C ASP A 231 -29.93 -3.92 27.34
N GLY A 232 -28.87 -4.13 26.54
CA GLY A 232 -28.96 -5.01 25.38
C GLY A 232 -28.87 -6.47 25.83
N SER A 233 -29.82 -7.29 25.39
CA SER A 233 -29.62 -8.75 25.27
C SER A 233 -28.46 -9.06 24.33
#